data_AF-A0A7W0UZS4-F1
#
_entry.id   AF-A0A7W0UZS4-F1
#
_cell.length_a   1.000
_cell.length_b   1.000
_cell.length_c   1.000
_cell.angle_alpha   90.00
_cell.angle_beta   90.00
_cell.angle_gamma   90.00
#
_symmetry.space_group_name_H-M   'P 1'
#
loop_
_entity.id
_entity.type
_entity.pdbx_description
1 polymer ?
#
loop_
_entity_poly.entity_id
_entity_poly.type
_entity_poly.pdbx_seq_one_letter_code
_entity_poly.pdbx_strand_id
1 'polypeptide(L)'
;MTIQNLGGQVASVWEALLPTTRNLVERALLSTATSSGARANVPYDARAEWELSRLLTALDERAAEAGALALNPEQLRELLHMAAVCVTVLRNEARSAEVFAQLLKRALHLCDYRCIDSLADTLTARIAPSEVCELARVPDLAVRIIAQEALMQMPTSALVELLGDPVDSRIAREAIKRQAEEYGSEEARWVVNEFIRTDASEDEI
;
A
#
# COMPACT_ATOMS: atom_id res chain seq x y z
N MET A 1 -24.99 -13.72 -9.57
CA MET A 1 -23.74 -13.71 -8.81
C MET A 1 -23.90 -14.62 -7.60
N THR A 2 -23.39 -15.85 -7.66
CA THR A 2 -23.31 -16.71 -6.46
C THR A 2 -21.84 -17.00 -6.23
N ILE A 3 -21.22 -16.18 -5.37
CA ILE A 3 -19.79 -16.21 -5.02
C ILE A 3 -19.35 -17.60 -4.51
N GLN A 4 -20.30 -18.41 -4.06
CA GLN A 4 -20.17 -19.84 -3.75
C GLN A 4 -19.55 -20.66 -4.90
N ASN A 5 -19.72 -20.23 -6.15
CA ASN A 5 -19.19 -20.93 -7.33
C ASN A 5 -17.71 -20.63 -7.63
N LEU A 6 -17.11 -19.65 -6.96
CA LEU A 6 -15.72 -19.23 -7.21
C LEU A 6 -14.71 -20.04 -6.39
N GLY A 7 -15.17 -20.74 -5.34
CA GLY A 7 -14.38 -21.62 -4.49
C GLY A 7 -14.78 -21.51 -3.01
N GLY A 8 -14.59 -22.59 -2.26
CA GLY A 8 -15.00 -22.65 -0.84
C GLY A 8 -14.31 -21.62 0.05
N GLN A 9 -13.03 -21.33 -0.20
CA GLN A 9 -12.27 -20.33 0.56
C GLN A 9 -12.74 -18.90 0.25
N VAL A 10 -12.95 -18.56 -1.03
CA VAL A 10 -13.48 -17.25 -1.44
C VAL A 10 -14.88 -17.03 -0.86
N ALA A 11 -15.74 -18.05 -0.92
CA ALA A 11 -17.08 -18.00 -0.34
C ALA A 11 -17.06 -17.83 1.19
N SER A 12 -16.16 -18.54 1.88
CA SER A 12 -16.02 -18.42 3.33
C SER A 12 -15.52 -17.03 3.74
N VAL A 13 -14.58 -16.44 2.99
CA VAL A 13 -14.09 -15.08 3.29
C VAL A 13 -15.18 -14.07 3.00
N TRP A 14 -15.93 -14.23 1.90
CA TRP A 14 -17.03 -13.37 1.52
C TRP A 14 -18.17 -13.33 2.56
N GLU A 15 -18.58 -14.50 3.09
CA GLU A 15 -19.61 -14.56 4.13
C GLU A 15 -19.12 -14.05 5.49
N ALA A 16 -17.80 -14.02 5.70
CA ALA A 16 -17.21 -13.43 6.91
C ALA A 16 -17.10 -11.90 6.85
N LEU A 17 -17.34 -11.27 5.69
CA LEU A 17 -17.30 -9.81 5.54
C LEU A 17 -18.45 -9.16 6.31
N LEU A 18 -18.16 -7.99 6.90
CA LEU A 18 -19.23 -7.18 7.44
C LEU A 18 -20.16 -6.67 6.32
N PRO A 19 -21.45 -6.42 6.62
CA PRO A 19 -22.39 -5.88 5.64
C PRO A 19 -21.93 -4.55 5.04
N THR A 20 -21.21 -3.72 5.80
CA THR A 20 -20.64 -2.45 5.34
C THR A 20 -19.60 -2.67 4.24
N THR A 21 -18.62 -3.54 4.48
CA THR A 21 -17.58 -3.91 3.52
C THR A 21 -18.18 -4.59 2.29
N ARG A 22 -19.14 -5.50 2.49
CA ARG A 22 -19.86 -6.20 1.42
C ARG A 22 -20.62 -5.22 0.52
N ASN A 23 -21.36 -4.28 1.12
CA ASN A 23 -22.08 -3.23 0.38
C ASN A 23 -21.12 -2.34 -0.42
N LEU A 24 -19.92 -2.09 0.09
CA LEU A 24 -18.91 -1.32 -0.62
C LEU A 24 -18.49 -2.04 -1.91
N VAL A 25 -18.15 -3.32 -1.81
CA VAL A 25 -17.79 -4.14 -2.98
C VAL A 25 -18.97 -4.29 -3.94
N GLU A 26 -20.16 -4.57 -3.44
CA GLU A 26 -21.37 -4.71 -4.27
C GLU A 26 -21.70 -3.41 -5.02
N ARG A 27 -21.57 -2.24 -4.37
CA ARG A 27 -21.72 -0.94 -5.04
C ARG A 27 -20.64 -0.71 -6.09
N ALA A 28 -19.41 -1.10 -5.80
CA ALA A 28 -18.31 -0.96 -6.75
C ALA A 28 -18.44 -1.93 -7.95
N LEU A 29 -19.01 -3.13 -7.74
CA LEU A 29 -19.35 -4.09 -8.80
C LEU A 29 -20.49 -3.60 -9.70
N LEU A 30 -21.50 -2.95 -9.10
CA LEU A 30 -22.63 -2.36 -9.83
C LEU A 30 -22.26 -1.07 -10.55
N SER A 31 -21.24 -0.34 -10.05
CA SER A 31 -20.74 0.86 -10.69
C SER A 31 -19.83 0.47 -11.85
N THR A 32 -20.38 0.36 -13.05
CA THR A 32 -19.61 0.21 -14.29
C THR A 32 -18.67 1.41 -14.47
N ALA A 33 -17.42 1.22 -14.04
CA ALA A 33 -16.21 1.96 -14.40
C ALA A 33 -16.44 3.31 -15.08
N THR A 34 -16.66 4.40 -14.33
CA THR A 34 -16.46 5.77 -14.87
C THR A 34 -16.37 6.89 -13.83
N SER A 35 -16.63 6.68 -12.54
CA SER A 35 -16.56 7.77 -11.55
C SER A 35 -15.20 7.87 -10.86
N SER A 36 -14.16 8.26 -11.61
CA SER A 36 -12.87 8.73 -11.05
C SER A 36 -12.98 10.09 -10.32
N GLY A 37 -14.14 10.45 -9.75
CA GLY A 37 -14.42 11.84 -9.39
C GLY A 37 -15.33 12.09 -8.20
N ALA A 38 -15.89 11.08 -7.54
CA ALA A 38 -16.70 11.32 -6.36
C ALA A 38 -16.07 10.65 -5.15
N ARG A 39 -15.22 11.40 -4.45
CA ARG A 39 -14.98 11.20 -3.02
C ARG A 39 -16.34 11.26 -2.34
N ALA A 40 -17.06 10.16 -2.26
CA ALA A 40 -18.05 10.02 -1.21
C ALA A 40 -17.23 10.12 0.08
N ASN A 41 -17.62 11.04 0.97
CA ASN A 41 -17.08 11.24 2.31
C ASN A 41 -17.30 9.97 3.18
N VAL A 42 -16.82 8.82 2.71
CA VAL A 42 -16.77 7.60 3.51
C VAL A 42 -15.56 7.80 4.42
N PRO A 43 -15.77 7.89 5.74
CA PRO A 43 -14.66 7.96 6.67
C PRO A 43 -13.81 6.70 6.49
N TYR A 44 -12.49 6.87 6.55
CA TYR A 44 -11.55 5.77 6.47
C TYR A 44 -11.91 4.69 7.51
N ASP A 45 -12.08 3.46 7.05
CA ASP A 45 -12.38 2.30 7.90
C ASP A 45 -11.27 1.25 7.74
N ALA A 46 -10.36 1.21 8.72
CA ALA A 46 -9.25 0.27 8.74
C ALA A 46 -9.71 -1.20 8.76
N ARG A 47 -10.90 -1.47 9.30
CA ARG A 47 -11.44 -2.83 9.32
C ARG A 47 -11.94 -3.25 7.95
N ALA A 48 -12.64 -2.35 7.25
CA ALA A 48 -13.05 -2.61 5.87
C ALA A 48 -11.82 -2.81 4.97
N GLU A 49 -10.77 -2.02 5.16
CA GLU A 49 -9.50 -2.18 4.44
C GLU A 49 -8.90 -3.58 4.65
N TRP A 50 -8.81 -4.04 5.91
CA TRP A 50 -8.29 -5.37 6.25
C TRP A 50 -9.16 -6.53 5.73
N GLU A 51 -10.48 -6.39 5.79
CA GLU A 51 -11.41 -7.39 5.27
C GLU A 51 -11.28 -7.53 3.73
N LEU A 52 -11.11 -6.41 3.03
CA LEU A 52 -10.89 -6.36 1.58
C LEU A 52 -9.52 -6.90 1.18
N SER A 53 -8.46 -6.60 1.94
CA SER A 53 -7.12 -7.12 1.68
C SER A 53 -7.11 -8.66 1.75
N ARG A 54 -7.80 -9.22 2.76
CA ARG A 54 -7.98 -10.67 2.91
C ARG A 54 -8.81 -11.29 1.79
N LEU A 55 -9.88 -10.62 1.36
CA LEU A 55 -10.68 -11.07 0.21
C LEU A 55 -9.82 -11.07 -1.07
N LEU A 56 -9.04 -10.02 -1.31
CA LEU A 56 -8.16 -9.92 -2.47
C LEU A 56 -7.11 -11.06 -2.46
N THR A 57 -6.49 -11.35 -1.31
CA THR A 57 -5.55 -12.48 -1.17
C THR A 57 -6.22 -13.79 -1.55
N ALA A 58 -7.43 -14.06 -1.03
CA ALA A 58 -8.15 -15.30 -1.36
C ALA A 58 -8.53 -15.40 -2.85
N LEU A 59 -8.83 -14.26 -3.50
CA LEU A 59 -9.10 -14.21 -4.94
C LEU A 59 -7.84 -14.46 -5.76
N ASP A 60 -6.72 -13.82 -5.41
CA ASP A 60 -5.45 -13.99 -6.11
C ASP A 60 -4.88 -15.42 -5.93
N GLU A 61 -4.97 -15.99 -4.72
CA GLU A 61 -4.64 -17.40 -4.46
C GLU A 61 -5.47 -18.33 -5.33
N ARG A 62 -6.79 -18.10 -5.39
CA ARG A 62 -7.69 -18.91 -6.21
C ARG A 62 -7.42 -18.77 -7.71
N ALA A 63 -6.98 -17.60 -8.17
CA ALA A 63 -6.57 -17.40 -9.56
C ALA A 63 -5.26 -18.13 -9.89
N ALA A 64 -4.35 -18.25 -8.91
CA ALA A 64 -3.05 -18.90 -9.06
C ALA A 64 -3.10 -20.43 -8.90
N GLU A 65 -4.10 -20.97 -8.19
CA GLU A 65 -4.28 -22.40 -8.01
C GLU A 65 -4.51 -23.15 -9.33
N ALA A 66 -3.96 -24.37 -9.44
CA ALA A 66 -4.25 -25.28 -10.56
C ALA A 66 -5.76 -25.57 -10.73
N GLY A 67 -6.56 -25.34 -9.68
CA GLY A 67 -8.01 -25.37 -9.70
C GLY A 67 -8.70 -24.24 -10.48
N ALA A 68 -7.96 -23.22 -10.95
CA ALA A 68 -8.44 -22.24 -11.92
C ALA A 68 -8.72 -22.88 -13.29
N LEU A 69 -8.05 -23.99 -13.62
CA LEU A 69 -8.34 -24.80 -14.81
C LEU A 69 -9.66 -25.56 -14.69
N ALA A 70 -10.16 -25.78 -13.48
CA ALA A 70 -11.46 -26.39 -13.21
C ALA A 70 -12.60 -25.36 -13.19
N LEU A 71 -12.30 -24.06 -13.25
CA LEU A 71 -13.29 -23.01 -13.39
C LEU A 71 -13.68 -22.85 -14.86
N ASN A 72 -14.97 -22.67 -15.11
CA ASN A 72 -15.43 -22.28 -16.44
C ASN A 72 -14.85 -20.88 -16.79
N PRO A 73 -14.64 -20.57 -18.08
CA PRO A 73 -14.08 -19.28 -18.50
C PRO A 73 -14.91 -18.08 -18.02
N GLU A 74 -16.21 -18.26 -17.81
CA GLU A 74 -17.09 -17.24 -17.23
C GLU A 74 -16.83 -17.02 -15.74
N GLN A 75 -16.63 -18.09 -14.97
CA GLN A 75 -16.31 -18.02 -13.54
C GLN A 75 -14.93 -17.41 -13.31
N LEU A 76 -13.95 -17.76 -14.15
CA LEU A 76 -12.64 -17.14 -14.11
C LEU A 76 -12.71 -15.63 -14.41
N ARG A 77 -13.53 -15.24 -15.40
CA ARG A 77 -13.75 -13.81 -15.71
C ARG A 77 -14.41 -13.07 -14.54
N GLU A 78 -15.39 -13.70 -13.89
CA GLU A 78 -16.07 -13.14 -12.72
C GLU A 78 -15.10 -12.98 -11.53
N LEU A 79 -14.26 -13.98 -11.27
CA LEU A 79 -13.22 -13.94 -10.25
C LEU A 79 -12.25 -12.79 -10.49
N LEU A 80 -11.72 -12.66 -11.71
CA LEU A 80 -10.79 -11.60 -12.07
C LEU A 80 -11.45 -10.21 -12.00
N HIS A 81 -12.73 -10.12 -12.37
CA HIS A 81 -13.50 -8.88 -12.25
C HIS A 81 -13.66 -8.46 -10.78
N MET A 82 -14.01 -9.40 -9.90
CA MET A 82 -14.09 -9.14 -8.45
C MET A 82 -12.74 -8.70 -7.87
N ALA A 83 -11.65 -9.38 -8.25
CA ALA A 83 -10.31 -8.99 -7.81
C ALA A 83 -9.96 -7.57 -8.28
N ALA A 84 -10.27 -7.24 -9.54
CA ALA A 84 -10.04 -5.90 -10.10
C ALA A 84 -10.86 -4.82 -9.36
N VAL A 85 -12.10 -5.11 -8.97
CA VAL A 85 -12.91 -4.19 -8.17
C VAL A 85 -12.33 -4.00 -6.77
N CYS A 86 -11.91 -5.08 -6.10
CA CYS A 86 -11.27 -5.00 -4.79
C CYS A 86 -9.98 -4.16 -4.86
N VAL A 87 -9.16 -4.37 -5.88
CA VAL A 87 -7.97 -3.56 -6.15
C VAL A 87 -8.34 -2.10 -6.35
N THR A 88 -9.39 -1.80 -7.10
CA THR A 88 -9.82 -0.41 -7.34
C THR A 88 -10.27 0.27 -6.04
N VAL A 89 -11.03 -0.43 -5.21
CA VAL A 89 -11.47 0.08 -3.91
C VAL A 89 -10.27 0.31 -2.98
N LEU A 90 -9.43 -0.72 -2.80
CA LEU A 90 -8.24 -0.62 -1.93
C LEU A 90 -7.31 0.48 -2.44
N ARG A 91 -7.10 0.59 -3.75
CA ARG A 91 -6.33 1.69 -4.33
C ARG A 91 -6.91 3.05 -4.01
N ASN A 92 -8.21 3.21 -3.85
CA ASN A 92 -8.85 4.51 -3.56
C ASN A 92 -8.94 4.84 -2.07
N GLU A 93 -8.97 3.83 -1.20
CA GLU A 93 -9.24 4.02 0.23
C GLU A 93 -8.09 3.64 1.16
N ALA A 94 -7.18 2.78 0.72
CA ALA A 94 -6.14 2.24 1.60
C ALA A 94 -5.15 3.30 2.09
N ARG A 95 -4.74 3.14 3.36
CA ARG A 95 -3.75 3.96 4.06
C ARG A 95 -2.69 3.15 4.81
N SER A 96 -2.79 1.82 4.84
CA SER A 96 -1.81 0.92 5.47
C SER A 96 -0.65 0.57 4.53
N ALA A 97 0.54 0.44 5.11
CA ALA A 97 1.70 -0.17 4.50
C ALA A 97 1.43 -1.60 4.01
N GLU A 98 0.68 -2.41 4.76
CA GLU A 98 0.43 -3.82 4.41
C GLU A 98 -0.31 -3.93 3.07
N VAL A 99 -1.39 -3.15 2.92
CA VAL A 99 -2.20 -3.14 1.70
C VAL A 99 -1.43 -2.54 0.53
N PHE A 100 -0.65 -1.49 0.77
CA PHE A 100 0.21 -0.94 -0.27
C PHE A 100 1.22 -1.98 -0.79
N ALA A 101 1.89 -2.69 0.12
CA ALA A 101 2.83 -3.76 -0.24
C ALA A 101 2.13 -4.91 -1.00
N GLN A 102 0.92 -5.29 -0.60
CA GLN A 102 0.12 -6.30 -1.30
C GLN A 102 -0.22 -5.86 -2.74
N LEU A 103 -0.73 -4.63 -2.91
CA LEU A 103 -1.10 -4.09 -4.21
C LEU A 103 0.11 -3.96 -5.14
N LEU A 104 1.24 -3.51 -4.61
CA LEU A 104 2.48 -3.35 -5.37
C LEU A 104 3.04 -4.71 -5.81
N LYS A 105 3.11 -5.71 -4.92
CA LYS A 105 3.51 -7.07 -5.26
C LYS A 105 2.62 -7.66 -6.35
N ARG A 106 1.31 -7.45 -6.25
CA ARG A 106 0.35 -7.89 -7.25
C ARG A 106 0.57 -7.22 -8.60
N ALA A 107 0.77 -5.90 -8.62
CA ALA A 107 1.04 -5.15 -9.84
C ALA A 107 2.34 -5.58 -10.52
N LEU A 108 3.40 -5.84 -9.73
CA LEU A 108 4.66 -6.40 -10.22
C LEU A 108 4.48 -7.79 -10.83
N HIS A 109 3.75 -8.68 -10.15
CA HIS A 109 3.50 -10.03 -10.65
C HIS A 109 2.74 -10.04 -11.99
N LEU A 110 1.82 -9.08 -12.17
CA LEU A 110 1.03 -8.93 -13.39
C LEU A 110 1.68 -8.01 -14.44
N CYS A 111 2.88 -7.49 -14.18
CA CYS A 111 3.57 -6.50 -15.02
C CYS A 111 2.70 -5.26 -15.33
N ASP A 112 1.85 -4.84 -14.40
CA ASP A 112 1.00 -3.65 -14.55
C ASP A 112 1.74 -2.39 -14.08
N TYR A 113 2.67 -1.92 -14.93
CA TYR A 113 3.51 -0.76 -14.63
C TYR A 113 2.72 0.53 -14.39
N ARG A 114 1.57 0.70 -15.06
CA ARG A 114 0.69 1.86 -14.82
C ARG A 114 0.11 1.87 -13.42
N CYS A 115 -0.22 0.69 -12.90
CA CYS A 115 -0.67 0.56 -11.52
C CYS A 115 0.46 0.91 -10.55
N ILE A 116 1.70 0.46 -10.82
CA ILE A 116 2.88 0.76 -10.00
C ILE A 116 3.13 2.27 -9.95
N ASP A 117 3.15 2.95 -11.10
CA ASP A 117 3.37 4.40 -11.17
C ASP A 117 2.29 5.15 -10.36
N SER A 118 1.02 4.79 -10.56
CA SER A 118 -0.09 5.41 -9.82
C SER A 118 -0.03 5.13 -8.30
N LEU A 119 0.47 3.97 -7.88
CA LEU A 119 0.68 3.66 -6.47
C LEU A 119 1.80 4.53 -5.91
N ALA A 120 2.93 4.63 -6.62
CA ALA A 120 4.06 5.46 -6.21
C ALA A 120 3.68 6.95 -6.10
N ASP A 121 2.96 7.49 -7.09
CA ASP A 121 2.52 8.90 -7.12
C ASP A 121 1.62 9.27 -5.93
N THR A 122 0.87 8.30 -5.41
CA THR A 122 -0.10 8.55 -4.33
C THR A 122 0.42 8.17 -2.95
N LEU A 123 1.63 7.59 -2.88
CA LEU A 123 2.22 7.07 -1.65
C LEU A 123 2.41 8.17 -0.60
N THR A 124 3.15 9.24 -0.94
CA THR A 124 3.44 10.35 -0.02
C THR A 124 2.21 11.20 0.32
N ALA A 125 1.20 11.20 -0.57
CA ALA A 125 -0.03 11.98 -0.37
C ALA A 125 -1.06 11.28 0.54
N ARG A 126 -0.96 9.96 0.72
CA ARG A 126 -2.01 9.16 1.37
C ARG A 126 -1.55 8.36 2.57
N ILE A 127 -0.29 7.96 2.57
CA ILE A 127 0.29 7.11 3.60
C ILE A 127 1.08 8.01 4.55
N ALA A 128 0.90 7.80 5.85
CA ALA A 128 1.62 8.55 6.86
C ALA A 128 3.14 8.28 6.74
N PRO A 129 4.02 9.24 7.04
CA PRO A 129 5.46 9.03 6.96
C PRO A 129 5.96 7.80 7.73
N SER A 130 5.37 7.49 8.89
CA SER A 130 5.67 6.28 9.68
C SER A 130 5.31 4.98 8.95
N GLU A 131 4.17 4.94 8.26
CA GLU A 131 3.76 3.79 7.43
C GLU A 131 4.69 3.62 6.21
N VAL A 132 5.22 4.72 5.66
CA VAL A 132 6.24 4.64 4.60
C VAL A 132 7.57 4.11 5.17
N CYS A 133 7.92 4.45 6.42
CA CYS A 133 9.06 3.83 7.10
C CYS A 133 8.87 2.32 7.36
N GLU A 134 7.64 1.88 7.67
CA GLU A 134 7.31 0.45 7.74
C GLU A 134 7.53 -0.23 6.38
N LEU A 135 7.05 0.37 5.28
CA LEU A 135 7.30 -0.14 3.92
C LEU A 135 8.80 -0.26 3.60
N ALA A 136 9.62 0.69 4.07
CA ALA A 136 11.07 0.66 3.90
C ALA A 136 11.76 -0.47 4.70
N ARG A 137 11.06 -1.10 5.66
CA ARG A 137 11.55 -2.27 6.42
C ARG A 137 11.07 -3.61 5.87
N VAL A 138 10.09 -3.61 4.97
CA VAL A 138 9.58 -4.84 4.36
C VAL A 138 10.73 -5.57 3.64
N PRO A 139 10.81 -6.91 3.76
CA PRO A 139 11.89 -7.69 3.16
C PRO A 139 11.91 -7.62 1.62
N ASP A 140 10.75 -7.36 1.01
CA ASP A 140 10.58 -7.20 -0.42
C ASP A 140 11.38 -6.01 -0.97
N LEU A 141 12.28 -6.29 -1.92
CA LEU A 141 13.19 -5.29 -2.47
C LEU A 141 12.45 -4.19 -3.23
N ALA A 142 11.43 -4.54 -4.02
CA ALA A 142 10.75 -3.57 -4.86
C ALA A 142 9.91 -2.60 -4.02
N VAL A 143 9.21 -3.13 -3.01
CA VAL A 143 8.48 -2.34 -2.02
C VAL A 143 9.42 -1.39 -1.29
N ARG A 144 10.56 -1.90 -0.82
CA ARG A 144 11.54 -1.10 -0.07
C ARG A 144 12.14 0.03 -0.90
N ILE A 145 12.48 -0.22 -2.16
CA ILE A 145 13.03 0.83 -3.05
C ILE A 145 12.02 1.95 -3.26
N ILE A 146 10.75 1.60 -3.57
CA ILE A 146 9.70 2.61 -3.77
C ILE A 146 9.44 3.42 -2.49
N ALA A 147 9.46 2.77 -1.33
CA ALA A 147 9.30 3.45 -0.05
C ALA A 147 10.48 4.39 0.26
N GLN A 148 11.72 3.96 0.01
CA GLN A 148 12.90 4.79 0.20
C GLN A 148 12.89 6.01 -0.72
N GLU A 149 12.53 5.83 -1.99
CA GLU A 149 12.36 6.92 -2.94
C GLU A 149 11.29 7.91 -2.46
N ALA A 150 10.14 7.41 -2.00
CA ALA A 150 9.08 8.25 -1.48
C ALA A 150 9.52 9.06 -0.25
N LEU A 151 10.29 8.47 0.66
CA LEU A 151 10.86 9.18 1.83
C LEU A 151 11.81 10.29 1.40
N MET A 152 12.67 10.05 0.40
CA MET A 152 13.58 11.09 -0.12
C MET A 152 12.84 12.25 -0.77
N GLN A 153 11.61 12.04 -1.25
CA GLN A 153 10.78 13.11 -1.81
C GLN A 153 9.90 13.83 -0.77
N MET A 154 9.87 13.38 0.49
CA MET A 154 9.11 14.04 1.55
C MET A 154 9.77 15.34 2.02
N PRO A 155 9.00 16.29 2.60
CA PRO A 155 9.58 17.45 3.24
C PRO A 155 10.57 17.06 4.36
N THR A 156 11.72 17.74 4.43
CA THR A 156 12.75 17.50 5.46
C THR A 156 12.15 17.57 6.87
N SER A 157 11.20 18.48 7.10
CA SER A 157 10.50 18.63 8.39
C SER A 157 9.73 17.37 8.81
N ALA A 158 9.06 16.70 7.87
CA ALA A 158 8.32 15.46 8.16
C ALA A 158 9.28 14.32 8.54
N LEU A 159 10.47 14.26 7.91
CA LEU A 159 11.50 13.29 8.29
C LEU A 159 12.13 13.61 9.65
N VAL A 160 12.27 14.90 10.00
CA VAL A 160 12.77 15.32 11.31
C VAL A 160 11.81 14.91 12.43
N GLU A 161 10.49 15.01 12.21
CA GLU A 161 9.49 14.54 13.19
C GLU A 161 9.64 13.04 13.49
N LEU A 162 9.96 12.23 12.48
CA LEU A 162 10.18 10.78 12.63
C LEU A 162 11.44 10.42 13.43
N LEU A 163 12.37 11.36 13.64
CA LEU A 163 13.57 11.11 14.45
C LEU A 163 13.25 10.89 15.92
N GLY A 164 12.09 11.35 16.40
CA GLY A 164 11.62 11.12 17.75
C GLY A 164 11.17 9.68 18.02
N ASP A 165 10.89 8.90 16.97
CA ASP A 165 10.51 7.50 17.09
C ASP A 165 11.75 6.58 16.97
N PRO A 166 12.07 5.76 17.99
CA PRO A 166 13.24 4.88 17.93
C PRO A 166 13.18 3.85 16.79
N VAL A 167 11.98 3.49 16.33
CA VAL A 167 11.78 2.51 15.27
C VAL A 167 12.04 3.14 13.89
N ASP A 168 11.55 4.37 13.66
CA ASP A 168 11.65 5.05 12.37
C ASP A 168 12.90 5.91 12.22
N SER A 169 13.49 6.36 13.33
CA SER A 169 14.64 7.28 13.36
C SER A 169 15.80 6.86 12.47
N ARG A 170 16.15 5.57 12.43
CA ARG A 170 17.24 5.06 11.57
C ARG A 170 16.95 5.29 10.09
N ILE A 171 15.70 5.06 9.68
CA ILE A 171 15.27 5.19 8.28
C ILE A 171 15.14 6.66 7.91
N ALA A 172 14.58 7.46 8.82
CA ALA A 172 14.49 8.90 8.65
C ALA A 172 15.87 9.55 8.54
N ARG A 173 16.84 9.19 9.41
CA ARG A 173 18.24 9.67 9.31
C ARG A 173 18.86 9.33 7.96
N GLU A 174 18.67 8.11 7.49
CA GLU A 174 19.18 7.69 6.19
C GLU A 174 18.53 8.47 5.04
N ALA A 175 17.21 8.66 5.07
CA ALA A 175 16.51 9.45 4.07
C ALA A 175 16.99 10.92 4.04
N ILE A 176 17.20 11.55 5.20
CA ILE A 176 17.73 12.92 5.31
C ILE A 176 19.16 13.01 4.75
N LYS A 177 20.03 12.02 5.04
CA LYS A 177 21.38 11.97 4.45
C LYS A 177 21.32 11.89 2.93
N ARG A 178 20.49 11.00 2.39
CA ARG A 178 20.32 10.85 0.94
C ARG A 178 19.69 12.09 0.30
N GLN A 179 18.77 12.79 0.97
CA GLN A 179 18.27 14.10 0.51
C GLN A 179 19.39 15.15 0.40
N ALA A 180 20.30 15.20 1.36
CA ALA A 180 21.42 16.13 1.37
C ALA A 180 22.45 15.84 0.26
N GLU A 181 22.70 14.55 0.01
CA GLU A 181 23.72 14.06 -0.93
C GLU A 181 23.20 13.97 -2.37
N GLU A 182 22.05 13.31 -2.59
CA GLU A 182 21.53 12.98 -3.92
C GLU A 182 20.65 14.10 -4.50
N TYR A 183 19.81 14.74 -3.66
CA TYR A 183 18.89 15.81 -4.08
C TYR A 183 19.45 17.21 -3.80
N GLY A 184 20.58 17.30 -3.11
CA GLY A 184 21.24 18.57 -2.79
C GLY A 184 20.43 19.48 -1.87
N SER A 185 19.53 18.94 -1.04
CA SER A 185 18.69 19.72 -0.12
C SER A 185 19.55 20.45 0.92
N GLU A 186 19.49 21.78 0.94
CA GLU A 186 20.22 22.60 1.92
C GLU A 186 19.68 22.43 3.34
N GLU A 187 18.37 22.29 3.48
CA GLU A 187 17.69 22.01 4.75
C GLU A 187 18.17 20.68 5.33
N ALA A 188 18.22 19.63 4.50
CA ALA A 188 18.71 18.32 4.92
C ALA A 188 20.19 18.37 5.32
N ARG A 189 21.03 19.10 4.58
CA ARG A 189 22.45 19.32 4.93
C ARG A 189 22.61 19.97 6.29
N TRP A 190 21.78 20.96 6.61
CA TRP A 190 21.80 21.60 7.92
C TRP A 190 21.49 20.61 9.05
N VAL A 191 20.47 19.77 8.86
CA VAL A 191 20.09 18.72 9.83
C VAL A 191 21.20 17.66 9.98
N VAL A 192 21.80 17.20 8.88
CA VAL A 192 22.91 16.22 8.92
C VAL A 192 24.11 16.76 9.68
N ASN A 193 24.46 18.03 9.48
CA ASN A 193 25.56 18.66 10.22
C ASN A 193 25.28 18.69 11.73
N GLU A 194 24.02 18.86 12.14
CA GLU A 194 23.64 18.82 13.55
C GLU A 194 23.76 17.41 14.14
N PHE A 195 23.47 16.35 13.37
CA PHE A 195 23.74 14.97 13.80
C PHE A 195 25.23 14.76 14.08
N ILE A 196 26.11 15.17 13.16
CA ILE A 196 27.56 15.00 13.31
C ILE A 196 28.05 15.71 14.59
N ARG A 197 27.53 16.89 14.89
CA ARG A 197 27.88 17.64 16.11
C ARG A 197 27.41 16.93 17.38
N THR A 198 26.21 16.35 17.34
CA THR A 198 25.64 15.61 18.47
C THR A 198 26.42 14.33 18.72
N ASP A 199 26.65 13.53 17.68
CA ASP A 199 27.39 12.26 17.77
C ASP A 199 28.83 12.50 18.28
N ALA A 200 29.51 13.55 17.79
CA ALA A 200 30.84 13.93 18.26
C ALA A 200 30.89 14.36 19.74
N SER A 201 29.80 14.91 20.28
CA SER A 201 29.72 15.29 21.69
C SER A 201 29.37 14.11 22.62
N GLU A 202 28.74 13.05 22.10
CA GLU A 202 28.46 11.83 22.86
C GLU A 202 29.70 10.94 23.01
N ASP A 203 30.62 10.95 22.03
CA ASP A 203 31.88 10.18 22.06
C ASP A 203 32.94 10.76 23.03
N GLU A 204 32.75 12.00 23.52
CA GLU A 204 33.67 12.69 24.44
C GLU A 204 33.33 12.49 25.95
N ILE A 205 32.26 11.75 26.28
CA ILE A 205 31.76 11.53 27.66
C ILE A 205 32.08 10.12 28.18
#